data_AF-A0A7K2Z7F3-F1
#
_entry.id   AF-A0A7K2Z7F3-F1
#
_cell.length_a   1.000
_cell.length_b   1.000
_cell.length_c   1.000
_cell.angle_alpha   90.00
_cell.angle_beta   90.00
_cell.angle_gamma   90.00
#
_symmetry.space_group_name_H-M   'P 1'
#
loop_
_entity.id
_entity.type
_entity.pdbx_description
1 polymer ?
#
loop_
_entity_poly.entity_id
_entity_poly.type
_entity_poly.pdbx_seq_one_letter_code
_entity_poly.pdbx_strand_id
1 'polypeptide(L)'
;ARHTYGIPEKNFDKFRDVARNRNVVVDVRPTNPSAPKWLDAGALPKPPEIKAKTVDGVDVLLGADAGNVGLVGYFKPVLPDQGSVPVDAWDRVVSRFNQRSTEFHELAGAMSRYEAEGRFTVHDGIVFGVDGDGGRRPITGDHDVFDVSSPDGSRLSHPEHDALIDEMRAKDMAVAHGAHMFWNPPTAFDKSVFDKIVSSHQGPSGEPLLRFTPNSDHAVLTWTQKPKPGQVDSYTARHTYGIPEKNFDKFRDVARNRNVVVDVRPTNPSAPKWLDAGALPKPPEIKAKTVDGVDVLLGADAGNVGLVGYFKPVLPDQGSVPVDAWDRVVSRFNQRSTEFHELAGAMSRYEAEGRFTVHDGIV
;
A
#
# COMPACT_ATOMS: atom_id res chain seq x y z
N ALA A 1 -6.93 -12.90 21.84
CA ALA A 1 -6.34 -12.38 20.58
C ALA A 1 -5.63 -13.47 19.80
N ARG A 2 -4.68 -14.20 20.42
CA ARG A 2 -3.89 -15.28 19.80
C ARG A 2 -4.67 -16.31 18.97
N HIS A 3 -5.55 -17.08 19.62
CA HIS A 3 -6.19 -18.24 18.99
C HIS A 3 -7.18 -17.88 17.87
N THR A 4 -7.81 -16.71 17.94
CA THR A 4 -8.86 -16.31 16.99
C THR A 4 -8.33 -15.37 15.91
N TYR A 5 -7.43 -14.46 16.27
CA TYR A 5 -7.01 -13.35 15.40
C TYR A 5 -5.51 -13.36 15.08
N GLY A 6 -4.77 -14.37 15.56
CA GLY A 6 -3.36 -14.55 15.21
C GLY A 6 -2.41 -13.51 15.81
N ILE A 7 -2.78 -12.80 16.87
CA ILE A 7 -1.89 -11.84 17.54
C ILE A 7 -1.33 -12.45 18.84
N PRO A 8 -0.02 -12.73 18.93
CA PRO A 8 0.63 -13.17 20.18
C PRO A 8 0.40 -12.18 21.33
N GLU A 9 0.35 -12.68 22.55
CA GLU A 9 0.19 -11.89 23.77
C GLU A 9 1.25 -10.77 23.85
N LYS A 10 2.52 -11.09 23.57
CA LYS A 10 3.62 -10.12 23.55
C LYS A 10 3.36 -8.94 22.59
N ASN A 11 2.78 -9.21 21.42
CA ASN A 11 2.53 -8.18 20.41
C ASN A 11 1.24 -7.42 20.72
N PHE A 12 0.24 -8.09 21.29
CA PHE A 12 -0.97 -7.45 21.80
C PHE A 12 -0.63 -6.39 22.85
N ASP A 13 0.20 -6.75 23.83
CA ASP A 13 0.66 -5.81 24.86
C ASP A 13 1.43 -4.64 24.24
N LYS A 14 2.34 -4.90 23.28
CA LYS A 14 3.06 -3.83 22.58
C LYS A 14 2.13 -2.89 21.80
N PHE A 15 1.10 -3.40 21.12
CA PHE A 15 0.10 -2.55 20.43
C PHE A 15 -0.68 -1.69 21.43
N ARG A 16 -1.13 -2.27 22.55
CA ARG A 16 -1.78 -1.53 23.64
C ARG A 16 -0.87 -0.42 24.15
N ASP A 17 0.39 -0.74 24.42
CA ASP A 17 1.35 0.19 24.99
C ASP A 17 1.70 1.31 24.01
N VAL A 18 1.84 1.00 22.70
CA VAL A 18 2.02 2.03 21.66
C VAL A 18 0.81 2.96 21.59
N ALA A 19 -0.42 2.41 21.54
CA ALA A 19 -1.64 3.20 21.52
C ALA A 19 -1.72 4.15 22.72
N ARG A 20 -1.37 3.66 23.91
CA ARG A 20 -1.33 4.46 25.15
C ARG A 20 -0.23 5.52 25.14
N ASN A 21 1.00 5.13 24.88
CA ASN A 21 2.17 6.00 25.02
C ASN A 21 2.21 7.09 23.95
N ARG A 22 1.68 6.81 22.76
CA ARG A 22 1.60 7.77 21.66
C ARG A 22 0.25 8.50 21.58
N ASN A 23 -0.69 8.14 22.45
CA ASN A 23 -2.05 8.65 22.45
C ASN A 23 -2.71 8.55 21.05
N VAL A 24 -2.66 7.35 20.46
CA VAL A 24 -3.20 7.05 19.12
C VAL A 24 -4.17 5.87 19.17
N VAL A 25 -5.03 5.79 18.17
CA VAL A 25 -5.87 4.62 17.87
C VAL A 25 -5.18 3.82 16.76
N VAL A 26 -4.99 2.52 16.99
CA VAL A 26 -4.35 1.61 16.03
C VAL A 26 -5.33 0.50 15.68
N ASP A 27 -5.66 0.36 14.40
CA ASP A 27 -6.46 -0.75 13.89
C ASP A 27 -5.53 -1.76 13.23
N VAL A 28 -5.59 -3.02 13.66
CA VAL A 28 -4.75 -4.12 13.15
C VAL A 28 -5.63 -5.19 12.53
N ARG A 29 -5.23 -5.70 11.35
CA ARG A 29 -5.93 -6.80 10.70
C ARG A 29 -5.66 -8.11 11.44
N PRO A 30 -6.65 -9.01 11.57
CA PRO A 30 -6.39 -10.38 11.98
C PRO A 30 -5.38 -11.04 11.04
N THR A 31 -4.54 -11.91 11.58
CA THR A 31 -3.61 -12.73 10.80
C THR A 31 -3.90 -14.21 11.00
N ASN A 32 -3.22 -15.07 10.25
CA ASN A 32 -3.37 -16.53 10.36
C ASN A 32 -3.11 -16.98 11.81
N PRO A 33 -4.07 -17.62 12.50
CA PRO A 33 -3.90 -18.12 13.87
C PRO A 33 -2.76 -19.12 14.07
N SER A 34 -2.18 -19.64 12.98
CA SER A 34 -1.02 -20.53 12.99
C SER A 34 0.33 -19.79 13.02
N ALA A 35 0.35 -18.48 12.76
CA ALA A 35 1.58 -17.67 12.76
C ALA A 35 2.14 -17.36 14.17
N PRO A 36 1.33 -17.11 15.23
CA PRO A 36 1.82 -16.75 16.55
C PRO A 36 2.89 -17.66 17.15
N LYS A 37 2.72 -18.99 17.05
CA LYS A 37 3.68 -19.96 17.59
C LYS A 37 5.08 -19.79 17.00
N TRP A 38 5.16 -19.35 15.74
CA TRP A 38 6.42 -19.13 15.04
C TRP A 38 7.07 -17.80 15.43
N LEU A 39 6.27 -16.74 15.54
CA LEU A 39 6.76 -15.43 16.04
C LEU A 39 7.31 -15.55 17.47
N ASP A 40 6.74 -16.42 18.30
CA ASP A 40 7.26 -16.72 19.64
C ASP A 40 8.55 -17.55 19.61
N ALA A 41 8.70 -18.43 18.62
CA ALA A 41 9.91 -19.22 18.39
C ALA A 41 11.04 -18.47 17.67
N GLY A 42 10.85 -17.17 17.39
CA GLY A 42 11.85 -16.32 16.73
C GLY A 42 11.86 -16.39 15.20
N ALA A 43 10.77 -16.85 14.59
CA ALA A 43 10.57 -16.69 13.15
C ALA A 43 10.43 -15.20 12.79
N LEU A 44 10.92 -14.83 11.61
CA LEU A 44 10.88 -13.45 11.13
C LEU A 44 9.50 -13.13 10.54
N PRO A 45 8.96 -11.92 10.74
CA PRO A 45 7.77 -11.48 10.03
C PRO A 45 8.06 -11.41 8.53
N LYS A 46 7.04 -11.71 7.73
CA LYS A 46 7.15 -11.71 6.27
C LYS A 46 7.47 -10.31 5.74
N PRO A 47 8.61 -10.12 5.06
CA PRO A 47 8.93 -8.82 4.47
C PRO A 47 8.12 -8.60 3.18
N PRO A 48 7.86 -7.34 2.79
CA PRO A 48 6.98 -7.01 1.66
C PRO A 48 7.46 -7.54 0.30
N GLU A 49 8.76 -7.80 0.15
CA GLU A 49 9.40 -8.33 -1.05
C GLU A 49 9.21 -9.84 -1.24
N ILE A 50 8.93 -10.59 -0.17
CA ILE A 50 8.55 -12.00 -0.26
C ILE A 50 7.08 -12.06 -0.62
N LYS A 51 6.77 -12.57 -1.82
CA LYS A 51 5.39 -12.71 -2.28
C LYS A 51 4.77 -14.07 -1.95
N ALA A 52 5.62 -15.06 -1.68
CA ALA A 52 5.22 -16.41 -1.29
C ALA A 52 4.26 -16.41 -0.09
N LYS A 53 3.25 -17.27 -0.10
CA LYS A 53 2.19 -17.30 0.93
C LYS A 53 2.53 -18.25 2.07
N THR A 54 1.95 -18.01 3.25
CA THR A 54 2.08 -18.95 4.38
C THR A 54 1.41 -20.29 4.07
N VAL A 55 1.98 -21.37 4.59
CA VAL A 55 1.45 -22.74 4.50
C VAL A 55 0.20 -22.86 5.35
N ASP A 56 -0.87 -23.39 4.77
CA ASP A 56 -2.12 -23.72 5.45
C ASP A 56 -2.41 -25.24 5.45
N GLY A 57 -3.54 -25.65 6.02
CA GLY A 57 -3.91 -27.07 6.09
C GLY A 57 -4.21 -27.72 4.74
N VAL A 58 -4.58 -26.94 3.71
CA VAL A 58 -4.79 -27.48 2.35
C VAL A 58 -3.44 -27.71 1.67
N ASP A 59 -2.45 -26.86 1.94
CA ASP A 59 -1.08 -27.04 1.45
C ASP A 59 -0.44 -28.35 1.94
N VAL A 60 -0.82 -28.85 3.12
CA VAL A 60 -0.37 -30.17 3.62
C VAL A 60 -0.81 -31.31 2.70
N LEU A 61 -2.01 -31.23 2.15
CA LEU A 61 -2.52 -32.19 1.17
C LEU A 61 -1.78 -32.11 -0.17
N LEU A 62 -1.02 -31.03 -0.39
CA LEU A 62 -0.22 -30.77 -1.58
C LEU A 62 1.28 -31.08 -1.38
N GLY A 63 1.64 -31.72 -0.26
CA GLY A 63 3.00 -32.15 0.05
C GLY A 63 3.78 -31.22 0.97
N ALA A 64 3.17 -30.16 1.52
CA ALA A 64 3.82 -29.39 2.58
C ALA A 64 3.84 -30.17 3.91
N ASP A 65 4.87 -29.96 4.72
CA ASP A 65 4.93 -30.54 6.06
C ASP A 65 3.89 -29.87 6.99
N ALA A 66 3.06 -30.68 7.64
CA ALA A 66 2.07 -30.24 8.63
C ALA A 66 2.72 -29.49 9.81
N GLY A 67 3.96 -29.86 10.15
CA GLY A 67 4.78 -29.18 11.14
C GLY A 67 5.01 -27.70 10.81
N ASN A 68 5.02 -27.34 9.52
CA ASN A 68 5.36 -26.01 9.01
C ASN A 68 4.15 -25.08 8.77
N VAL A 69 2.92 -25.52 9.06
CA VAL A 69 1.72 -24.68 8.93
C VAL A 69 1.90 -23.36 9.71
N GLY A 70 1.69 -22.24 9.02
CA GLY A 70 1.92 -20.88 9.50
C GLY A 70 3.22 -20.22 9.00
N LEU A 71 4.21 -20.98 8.52
CA LEU A 71 5.43 -20.45 7.91
C LEU A 71 5.22 -20.11 6.43
N VAL A 72 6.05 -19.23 5.88
CA VAL A 72 6.07 -18.90 4.46
C VAL A 72 6.63 -20.07 3.66
N GLY A 73 5.81 -20.60 2.76
CA GLY A 73 6.16 -21.76 1.93
C GLY A 73 6.45 -21.36 0.48
N TYR A 74 7.55 -21.88 -0.06
CA TYR A 74 7.85 -21.90 -1.48
C TYR A 74 8.24 -23.32 -1.87
N PHE A 75 7.28 -24.08 -2.38
CA PHE A 75 7.44 -25.49 -2.75
C PHE A 75 6.68 -25.78 -4.03
N LYS A 76 7.13 -26.81 -4.77
CA LYS A 76 6.38 -27.33 -5.91
C LYS A 76 5.23 -28.19 -5.37
N PRO A 77 3.97 -27.81 -5.56
CA PRO A 77 2.86 -28.60 -5.04
C PRO A 77 2.74 -29.92 -5.81
N VAL A 78 2.26 -30.95 -5.13
CA VAL A 78 1.94 -32.26 -5.72
C VAL A 78 0.44 -32.48 -5.57
N LEU A 79 -0.26 -32.71 -6.68
CA LEU A 79 -1.68 -33.02 -6.62
C LEU A 79 -1.85 -34.46 -6.08
N PRO A 80 -2.60 -34.67 -4.99
CA PRO A 80 -2.81 -36.00 -4.45
C PRO A 80 -3.79 -36.80 -5.33
N ASP A 81 -3.82 -38.13 -5.18
CA ASP A 81 -4.79 -38.97 -5.88
C ASP A 81 -6.22 -38.63 -5.44
N GLN A 82 -7.18 -38.63 -6.37
CA GLN A 82 -8.56 -38.19 -6.11
C GLN A 82 -9.26 -38.91 -4.95
N GLY A 83 -8.89 -40.17 -4.67
CA GLY A 83 -9.44 -40.95 -3.56
C GLY A 83 -8.74 -40.77 -2.21
N SER A 84 -7.65 -40.00 -2.16
CA SER A 84 -6.83 -39.82 -0.95
C SER A 84 -7.23 -38.61 -0.11
N VAL A 85 -8.14 -37.77 -0.60
CA VAL A 85 -8.73 -36.65 0.13
C VAL A 85 -10.26 -36.77 0.15
N PRO A 86 -10.94 -36.21 1.16
CA PRO A 86 -12.40 -36.17 1.20
C PRO A 86 -12.99 -35.54 -0.08
N VAL A 87 -14.07 -36.13 -0.59
CA VAL A 87 -14.69 -35.72 -1.87
C VAL A 87 -15.14 -34.25 -1.83
N ASP A 88 -15.67 -33.80 -0.69
CA ASP A 88 -16.08 -32.41 -0.45
C ASP A 88 -14.91 -31.42 -0.34
N ALA A 89 -13.68 -31.92 -0.17
CA ALA A 89 -12.46 -31.11 -0.15
C ALA A 89 -11.75 -31.05 -1.51
N TRP A 90 -12.06 -31.95 -2.46
CA TRP A 90 -11.30 -32.11 -3.71
C TRP A 90 -11.19 -30.81 -4.52
N ASP A 91 -12.31 -30.13 -4.75
CA ASP A 91 -12.32 -28.88 -5.54
C ASP A 91 -11.46 -27.80 -4.89
N ARG A 92 -11.44 -27.74 -3.55
CA ARG A 92 -10.58 -26.82 -2.80
C ARG A 92 -9.11 -27.19 -2.94
N VAL A 93 -8.77 -28.48 -2.92
CA VAL A 93 -7.40 -28.97 -3.13
C VAL A 93 -6.93 -28.67 -4.55
N VAL A 94 -7.73 -28.94 -5.57
CA VAL A 94 -7.40 -28.65 -6.98
C VAL A 94 -7.22 -27.15 -7.20
N SER A 95 -8.13 -26.32 -6.66
CA SER A 95 -8.00 -24.86 -6.72
C SER A 95 -6.69 -24.38 -6.07
N ARG A 96 -6.37 -24.92 -4.88
CA ARG A 96 -5.13 -24.57 -4.17
C ARG A 96 -3.88 -25.07 -4.91
N PHE A 97 -3.92 -26.26 -5.51
CA PHE A 97 -2.85 -26.79 -6.34
C PHE A 97 -2.54 -25.87 -7.52
N ASN A 98 -3.56 -25.39 -8.22
CA ASN A 98 -3.39 -24.44 -9.32
C ASN A 98 -2.78 -23.12 -8.83
N GLN A 99 -3.27 -22.58 -7.71
CA GLN A 99 -2.71 -21.37 -7.10
C GLN A 99 -1.21 -21.54 -6.76
N ARG A 100 -0.86 -22.61 -6.05
CA ARG A 100 0.53 -22.91 -5.67
C ARG A 100 1.42 -23.21 -6.87
N SER A 101 0.88 -23.85 -7.91
CA SER A 101 1.62 -24.13 -9.13
C SER A 101 1.96 -22.83 -9.86
N THR A 102 0.99 -21.93 -10.03
CA THR A 102 1.23 -20.61 -10.61
C THR A 102 2.25 -19.82 -9.77
N GLU A 103 2.04 -19.74 -8.45
CA GLU A 103 2.95 -19.05 -7.53
C GLU A 103 4.39 -19.60 -7.61
N PHE A 104 4.56 -20.92 -7.67
CA PHE A 104 5.88 -21.55 -7.76
C PHE A 104 6.66 -21.10 -9.01
N HIS A 105 6.00 -21.08 -10.17
CA HIS A 105 6.63 -20.69 -11.43
C HIS A 105 6.86 -19.18 -11.51
N GLU A 106 5.88 -18.36 -11.13
CA GLU A 106 5.99 -16.89 -11.18
C GLU A 106 7.08 -16.36 -10.25
N LEU A 107 7.24 -16.97 -9.07
CA LEU A 107 8.22 -16.52 -8.10
C LEU A 107 9.63 -17.11 -8.32
N ALA A 108 9.81 -18.09 -9.21
CA ALA A 108 11.08 -18.80 -9.38
C ALA A 108 12.28 -17.88 -9.64
N GLY A 109 12.11 -16.89 -10.54
CA GLY A 109 13.16 -15.92 -10.84
C GLY A 109 13.51 -15.04 -9.64
N ALA A 110 12.51 -14.56 -8.90
CA ALA A 110 12.71 -13.74 -7.71
C ALA A 110 13.37 -14.53 -6.58
N MET A 111 12.90 -15.75 -6.32
CA MET A 111 13.45 -16.63 -5.28
C MET A 111 14.90 -17.02 -5.58
N SER A 112 15.22 -17.36 -6.84
CA SER A 112 16.60 -17.66 -7.26
C SER A 112 17.52 -16.47 -7.07
N ARG A 113 17.05 -15.25 -7.38
CA ARG A 113 17.80 -14.02 -7.15
C ARG A 113 18.02 -13.77 -5.67
N TYR A 114 16.98 -13.90 -4.85
CA TYR A 114 17.08 -13.72 -3.39
C TYR A 114 18.07 -14.69 -2.73
N GLU A 115 18.12 -15.93 -3.22
CA GLU A 115 19.07 -16.93 -2.78
C GLU A 115 20.50 -16.62 -3.23
N ALA A 116 20.69 -16.19 -4.47
CA ALA A 116 22.00 -15.74 -4.97
C ALA A 116 22.53 -14.51 -4.23
N GLU A 117 21.64 -13.60 -3.79
CA GLU A 117 21.95 -12.44 -2.95
C GLU A 117 22.19 -12.82 -1.48
N GLY A 118 21.93 -14.08 -1.07
CA GLY A 118 22.06 -14.54 0.30
C GLY A 118 21.05 -13.94 1.28
N ARG A 119 19.98 -13.31 0.77
CA ARG A 119 18.96 -12.63 1.59
C ARG A 119 17.90 -13.59 2.10
N PHE A 120 17.49 -14.52 1.24
CA PHE A 120 16.52 -15.55 1.58
C PHE A 120 16.92 -16.89 0.98
N THR A 121 16.77 -17.97 1.74
CA THR A 121 16.99 -19.32 1.25
C THR A 121 15.75 -20.17 1.42
N VAL A 122 15.65 -21.26 0.66
CA VAL A 122 14.54 -22.19 0.77
C VAL A 122 15.06 -23.53 1.26
N HIS A 123 14.55 -23.99 2.39
CA HIS A 123 14.88 -25.31 2.96
C HIS A 123 13.58 -26.08 3.18
N ASP A 124 13.49 -27.26 2.57
CA ASP A 124 12.33 -28.16 2.65
C ASP A 124 10.99 -27.46 2.36
N GLY A 125 11.01 -26.61 1.33
CA GLY A 125 9.84 -25.86 0.90
C GLY A 125 9.48 -24.64 1.76
N ILE A 126 10.31 -24.29 2.75
CA ILE A 126 10.11 -23.15 3.66
C ILE A 126 11.14 -22.07 3.39
N VAL A 127 10.67 -20.82 3.39
CA VAL A 127 11.53 -19.65 3.18
C VAL A 127 12.15 -19.21 4.51
N PHE A 128 13.46 -19.05 4.51
CA PHE A 128 14.26 -18.52 5.60
C PHE A 128 14.83 -17.15 5.23
N GLY A 129 14.88 -16.25 6.20
CA GLY A 129 15.61 -14.99 6.12
C GLY A 129 16.78 -14.96 7.09
N VAL A 130 17.55 -13.87 7.04
CA VAL A 130 18.67 -13.62 7.95
C VAL A 130 18.25 -12.57 8.98
N ASP A 131 18.41 -12.88 10.27
CA ASP A 131 18.15 -11.95 11.37
C ASP A 131 19.32 -10.95 11.57
N GLY A 132 19.15 -9.99 12.49
CA GLY A 132 20.14 -8.93 12.73
C GLY A 132 21.51 -9.43 13.21
N ASP A 133 21.57 -10.66 13.73
CA ASP A 133 22.80 -11.31 14.20
C ASP A 133 23.42 -12.23 13.14
N GLY A 134 22.85 -12.25 11.92
CA GLY A 134 23.28 -13.14 10.83
C GLY A 134 22.72 -14.57 10.93
N GLY A 135 21.84 -14.84 11.89
CA GLY A 135 21.19 -16.14 12.09
C GLY A 135 20.11 -16.39 11.04
N ARG A 136 20.05 -17.62 10.51
CA ARG A 136 18.96 -18.01 9.62
C ARG A 136 17.71 -18.36 10.43
N ARG A 137 16.58 -17.76 10.09
CA ARG A 137 15.29 -17.94 10.75
C ARG A 137 14.19 -18.18 9.72
N PRO A 138 13.23 -19.07 9.98
CA PRO A 138 12.10 -19.24 9.07
C PRO A 138 11.24 -17.96 9.08
N ILE A 139 10.53 -17.70 7.98
CA ILE A 139 9.64 -16.55 7.86
C ILE A 139 8.20 -16.98 8.14
N THR A 140 7.44 -16.17 8.86
CA THR A 140 6.03 -16.40 9.22
C THR A 140 5.16 -15.18 8.89
N GLY A 141 3.86 -15.27 9.11
CA GLY A 141 2.94 -14.15 8.94
C GLY A 141 3.30 -12.93 9.81
N ASP A 142 3.13 -11.74 9.25
CA ASP A 142 3.29 -10.44 9.89
C ASP A 142 1.96 -9.91 10.46
N HIS A 143 2.04 -8.74 11.10
CA HIS A 143 0.89 -7.97 11.57
C HIS A 143 0.66 -6.77 10.67
N ASP A 144 -0.42 -6.83 9.91
CA ASP A 144 -0.82 -5.75 9.02
C ASP A 144 -1.57 -4.67 9.81
N VAL A 145 -0.94 -3.52 10.02
CA VAL A 145 -1.63 -2.33 10.51
C VAL A 145 -2.60 -1.88 9.42
N PHE A 146 -3.89 -1.76 9.76
CA PHE A 146 -4.91 -1.29 8.85
C PHE A 146 -4.92 0.24 8.80
N ASP A 147 -5.01 0.90 9.95
CA ASP A 147 -5.06 2.35 10.06
C ASP A 147 -4.49 2.84 11.39
N VAL A 148 -4.07 4.11 11.41
CA VAL A 148 -3.68 4.82 12.62
C VAL A 148 -4.26 6.23 12.60
N SER A 149 -4.89 6.62 13.70
CA SER A 149 -5.47 7.95 13.89
C SER A 149 -5.23 8.48 15.30
N SER A 150 -5.44 9.79 15.47
CA SER A 150 -5.64 10.42 16.76
C SER A 150 -6.94 9.93 17.42
N PRO A 151 -7.12 10.11 18.74
CA PRO A 151 -8.33 9.67 19.44
C PRO A 151 -9.63 10.36 18.99
N ASP A 152 -9.52 11.54 18.39
CA ASP A 152 -10.64 12.26 17.79
C ASP A 152 -10.99 11.77 16.37
N GLY A 153 -10.28 10.76 15.87
CA GLY A 153 -10.43 10.19 14.54
C GLY A 153 -9.70 10.98 13.44
N SER A 154 -8.96 12.04 13.80
CA SER A 154 -8.11 12.75 12.82
C SER A 154 -6.94 11.87 12.42
N ARG A 155 -6.57 11.94 11.15
CA ARG A 155 -5.45 11.18 10.61
C ARG A 155 -4.11 11.80 11.02
N LEU A 156 -3.12 10.97 11.33
CA LEU A 156 -1.74 11.41 11.54
C LEU A 156 -1.11 11.99 10.27
N SER A 157 -0.14 12.89 10.41
CA SER A 157 0.68 13.29 9.25
C SER A 157 1.54 12.10 8.76
N HIS A 158 1.96 12.11 7.50
CA HIS A 158 2.82 11.05 6.96
C HIS A 158 4.13 10.88 7.77
N PRO A 159 4.86 11.95 8.14
CA PRO A 159 6.06 11.80 8.96
C PRO A 159 5.79 11.19 10.35
N GLU A 160 4.68 11.55 11.00
CA GLU A 160 4.30 10.97 12.30
C GLU A 160 3.90 9.50 12.17
N HIS A 161 3.15 9.16 11.12
CA HIS A 161 2.81 7.79 10.78
C HIS A 161 4.08 6.95 10.55
N ASP A 162 5.01 7.42 9.71
CA ASP A 162 6.21 6.67 9.36
C ASP A 162 7.11 6.46 10.59
N ALA A 163 7.28 7.50 11.43
CA ALA A 163 8.01 7.38 12.69
C ALA A 163 7.36 6.38 13.66
N LEU A 164 6.02 6.31 13.68
CA LEU A 164 5.28 5.35 14.49
C LEU A 164 5.47 3.91 13.99
N ILE A 165 5.41 3.70 12.68
CA ILE A 165 5.63 2.37 12.06
C ILE A 165 7.07 1.91 12.31
N ASP A 166 8.05 2.80 12.22
CA ASP A 166 9.45 2.49 12.52
C ASP A 166 9.65 2.15 14.00
N GLU A 167 8.95 2.83 14.92
CA GLU A 167 8.92 2.41 16.33
C GLU A 167 8.32 1.01 16.50
N MET A 168 7.20 0.69 15.82
CA MET A 168 6.58 -0.62 15.91
C MET A 168 7.53 -1.73 15.42
N ARG A 169 8.26 -1.47 14.32
CA ARG A 169 9.33 -2.35 13.82
C ARG A 169 10.45 -2.51 14.84
N ALA A 170 10.97 -1.41 15.38
CA ALA A 170 12.05 -1.42 16.36
C ALA A 170 11.68 -2.15 17.66
N LYS A 171 10.38 -2.18 18.00
CA LYS A 171 9.85 -2.92 19.15
C LYS A 171 9.59 -4.40 18.87
N ASP A 172 9.95 -4.93 17.70
CA ASP A 172 9.68 -6.31 17.30
C ASP A 172 8.18 -6.65 17.43
N MET A 173 7.33 -5.80 16.86
CA MET A 173 5.88 -6.00 16.85
C MET A 173 5.40 -6.82 15.65
N ALA A 174 6.32 -7.42 14.89
CA ALA A 174 6.04 -8.12 13.64
C ALA A 174 5.30 -7.27 12.58
N VAL A 175 5.44 -5.95 12.61
CA VAL A 175 4.92 -5.02 11.58
C VAL A 175 5.96 -4.87 10.48
N ALA A 176 5.63 -5.17 9.23
CA ALA A 176 6.57 -5.16 8.12
C ALA A 176 6.45 -3.93 7.20
N HIS A 177 5.28 -3.28 7.14
CA HIS A 177 5.01 -2.12 6.29
C HIS A 177 4.11 -1.08 6.96
N GLY A 178 3.95 0.08 6.31
CA GLY A 178 3.05 1.13 6.77
C GLY A 178 1.59 0.69 6.83
N ALA A 179 0.76 1.48 7.50
CA ALA A 179 -0.66 1.18 7.63
C ALA A 179 -1.36 1.15 6.26
N HIS A 180 -2.28 0.20 6.07
CA HIS A 180 -3.00 0.00 4.81
C HIS A 180 -3.63 1.29 4.31
N MET A 181 -4.33 2.03 5.18
CA MET A 181 -5.00 3.28 4.81
C MET A 181 -4.03 4.39 4.40
N PHE A 182 -2.73 4.31 4.74
CA PHE A 182 -1.62 5.21 4.34
C PHE A 182 -0.93 4.80 3.05
N TRP A 183 -1.24 3.63 2.52
CA TRP A 183 -0.72 3.22 1.23
C TRP A 183 -1.38 3.99 0.09
N ASN A 184 -0.56 4.65 -0.73
CA ASN A 184 -0.97 5.24 -2.00
C ASN A 184 -0.69 4.25 -3.14
N PRO A 185 -1.69 3.48 -3.62
CA PRO A 185 -1.47 2.44 -4.62
C PRO A 185 -1.02 3.07 -5.96
N PRO A 186 0.21 2.76 -6.45
CA PRO A 186 0.76 3.43 -7.63
C PRO A 186 0.17 2.93 -8.95
N THR A 187 -0.45 1.74 -8.96
CA THR A 187 -1.04 1.13 -10.16
C THR A 187 -2.52 0.82 -9.98
N ALA A 188 -3.24 0.61 -11.09
CA ALA A 188 -4.64 0.16 -11.05
C ALA A 188 -4.80 -1.22 -10.38
N PHE A 189 -3.81 -2.11 -10.56
CA PHE A 189 -3.79 -3.41 -9.89
C PHE A 189 -3.64 -3.23 -8.38
N ASP A 190 -2.68 -2.43 -7.93
CA ASP A 190 -2.49 -2.12 -6.51
C ASP A 190 -3.74 -1.49 -5.90
N LYS A 191 -4.41 -0.61 -6.66
CA LYS A 191 -5.69 -0.03 -6.24
C LYS A 191 -6.76 -1.10 -6.07
N SER A 192 -6.83 -2.08 -6.97
CA SER A 192 -7.79 -3.18 -6.83
C SER A 192 -7.52 -4.05 -5.60
N VAL A 193 -6.25 -4.26 -5.25
CA VAL A 193 -5.84 -4.96 -4.01
C VAL A 193 -6.23 -4.13 -2.79
N PHE A 194 -5.95 -2.83 -2.82
CA PHE A 194 -6.35 -1.89 -1.79
C PHE A 194 -7.86 -1.94 -1.54
N ASP A 195 -8.66 -1.76 -2.60
CA ASP A 195 -10.13 -1.69 -2.54
C ASP A 195 -10.70 -3.01 -2.02
N LYS A 196 -10.13 -4.15 -2.45
CA LYS A 196 -10.52 -5.48 -1.98
C LYS A 196 -10.32 -5.63 -0.47
N ILE A 197 -9.17 -5.23 0.06
CA ILE A 197 -8.88 -5.30 1.50
C ILE A 197 -9.81 -4.37 2.29
N VAL A 198 -10.00 -3.13 1.85
CA VAL A 198 -10.96 -2.24 2.53
C VAL A 198 -12.36 -2.84 2.52
N SER A 199 -12.80 -3.38 1.39
CA SER A 199 -14.14 -3.98 1.26
C SER A 199 -14.35 -5.21 2.16
N SER A 200 -13.31 -6.03 2.39
CA SER A 200 -13.44 -7.20 3.27
C SER A 200 -13.68 -6.83 4.72
N HIS A 201 -13.28 -5.62 5.14
CA HIS A 201 -13.48 -5.10 6.47
C HIS A 201 -14.73 -4.21 6.61
N GLN A 202 -15.63 -4.17 5.62
CA GLN A 202 -16.83 -3.31 5.65
C GLN A 202 -18.01 -3.96 6.37
N GLY A 203 -18.53 -3.26 7.37
CA GLY A 203 -19.75 -3.61 8.09
C GLY A 203 -19.65 -4.89 8.95
N PRO A 204 -20.64 -5.18 9.81
CA PRO A 204 -20.54 -6.25 10.81
C PRO A 204 -20.41 -7.68 10.24
N SER A 205 -20.75 -7.87 8.96
CA SER A 205 -20.57 -9.14 8.25
C SER A 205 -19.19 -9.30 7.62
N GLY A 206 -18.39 -8.24 7.56
CA GLY A 206 -17.01 -8.28 7.11
C GLY A 206 -16.07 -8.82 8.19
N GLU A 207 -14.80 -9.00 7.81
CA GLU A 207 -13.74 -9.36 8.73
C GLU A 207 -13.47 -8.20 9.71
N PRO A 208 -13.48 -8.42 11.03
CA PRO A 208 -13.22 -7.36 12.00
C PRO A 208 -11.76 -6.94 11.99
N LEU A 209 -11.50 -5.71 12.43
CA LEU A 209 -10.20 -5.20 12.82
C LEU A 209 -10.10 -5.20 14.34
N LEU A 210 -8.89 -5.38 14.88
CA LEU A 210 -8.61 -5.21 16.31
C LEU A 210 -8.16 -3.77 16.54
N ARG A 211 -9.02 -2.99 17.20
CA ARG A 211 -8.77 -1.60 17.54
C ARG A 211 -8.19 -1.47 18.94
N PHE A 212 -6.98 -0.94 19.03
CA PHE A 212 -6.33 -0.53 20.27
C PHE A 212 -6.54 0.97 20.46
N THR A 213 -6.95 1.38 21.66
CA THR A 213 -7.16 2.79 22.02
C THR A 213 -6.32 3.17 23.23
N PRO A 214 -5.98 4.46 23.43
CA PRO A 214 -5.07 4.87 24.50
C PRO A 214 -5.58 4.52 25.91
N ASN A 215 -6.90 4.52 26.08
CA ASN A 215 -7.57 4.45 27.38
C ASN A 215 -8.19 3.06 27.67
N SER A 216 -7.76 2.02 26.95
CA SER A 216 -8.28 0.66 27.11
C SER A 216 -7.15 -0.35 27.29
N ASP A 217 -7.35 -1.32 28.18
CA ASP A 217 -6.49 -2.51 28.29
C ASP A 217 -6.87 -3.60 27.28
N HIS A 218 -8.01 -3.44 26.61
CA HIS A 218 -8.56 -4.39 25.66
C HIS A 218 -8.62 -3.80 24.26
N ALA A 219 -8.40 -4.64 23.25
CA ALA A 219 -8.74 -4.31 21.88
C ALA A 219 -10.24 -4.53 21.67
N VAL A 220 -10.88 -3.64 20.92
CA VAL A 220 -12.29 -3.77 20.52
C VAL A 220 -12.36 -4.19 19.06
N LEU A 221 -13.34 -5.02 18.71
CA LEU A 221 -13.59 -5.35 17.31
C LEU A 221 -14.25 -4.15 16.63
N THR A 222 -13.73 -3.78 15.46
CA THR A 222 -14.27 -2.69 14.66
C THR A 222 -14.32 -3.07 13.19
N TRP A 223 -15.07 -2.30 12.40
CA TRP A 223 -15.22 -2.49 10.97
C TRP A 223 -15.19 -1.13 10.30
N THR A 224 -14.70 -1.11 9.06
CA THR A 224 -14.82 0.08 8.24
C THR A 224 -16.28 0.34 7.91
N GLN A 225 -16.65 1.62 7.84
CA GLN A 225 -17.98 2.01 7.41
C GLN A 225 -17.97 2.31 5.92
N LYS A 226 -18.92 1.70 5.21
CA LYS A 226 -19.16 2.06 3.81
C LYS A 226 -19.83 3.44 3.78
N PRO A 227 -19.30 4.42 3.02
CA PRO A 227 -19.99 5.68 2.77
C PRO A 227 -21.40 5.43 2.20
N LYS A 228 -22.38 6.28 2.54
CA LYS A 228 -23.72 6.19 1.93
C LYS A 228 -23.63 6.47 0.43
N PRO A 229 -24.59 6.00 -0.39
CA PRO A 229 -24.63 6.36 -1.81
C PRO A 229 -24.51 7.87 -2.01
N GLY A 230 -23.57 8.30 -2.85
CA GLY A 230 -23.26 9.71 -3.10
C GLY A 230 -22.33 10.37 -2.08
N GLN A 231 -21.91 9.67 -1.02
CA GLN A 231 -20.86 10.13 -0.12
C GLN A 231 -19.51 9.54 -0.52
N VAL A 232 -18.46 10.31 -0.26
CA VAL A 232 -17.07 9.88 -0.39
C VAL A 232 -16.39 10.09 0.95
N ASP A 233 -15.52 9.16 1.34
CA ASP A 233 -14.60 9.36 2.45
C ASP A 233 -13.36 10.16 2.00
N SER A 234 -12.55 10.58 2.97
CA SER A 234 -11.30 11.30 2.71
C SER A 234 -10.33 10.50 1.85
N TYR A 235 -10.28 9.18 2.04
CA TYR A 235 -9.46 8.27 1.23
C TYR A 235 -9.86 8.31 -0.24
N THR A 236 -11.16 8.17 -0.54
CA THR A 236 -11.69 8.21 -1.91
C THR A 236 -11.52 9.61 -2.51
N ALA A 237 -11.75 10.66 -1.72
CA ALA A 237 -11.52 12.05 -2.11
C ALA A 237 -10.07 12.27 -2.56
N ARG A 238 -9.10 11.70 -1.83
CA ARG A 238 -7.67 11.76 -2.16
C ARG A 238 -7.32 10.97 -3.41
N HIS A 239 -7.62 9.67 -3.42
CA HIS A 239 -7.08 8.74 -4.42
C HIS A 239 -7.84 8.74 -5.75
N THR A 240 -9.11 9.14 -5.72
CA THR A 240 -9.95 9.20 -6.93
C THR A 240 -10.08 10.62 -7.46
N TYR A 241 -10.17 11.61 -6.56
CA TYR A 241 -10.49 12.99 -6.92
C TYR A 241 -9.36 13.99 -6.64
N GLY A 242 -8.20 13.52 -6.16
CA GLY A 242 -7.02 14.35 -5.94
C GLY A 242 -7.14 15.37 -4.80
N ILE A 243 -8.11 15.23 -3.91
CA ILE A 243 -8.30 16.15 -2.78
C ILE A 243 -7.50 15.61 -1.58
N PRO A 244 -6.42 16.28 -1.13
CA PRO A 244 -5.70 15.84 0.06
C PRO A 244 -6.67 15.73 1.25
N GLU A 245 -6.47 14.72 2.10
CA GLU A 245 -7.35 14.45 3.23
C GLU A 245 -7.45 15.64 4.19
N LYS A 246 -6.33 16.30 4.48
CA LYS A 246 -6.29 17.58 5.23
C LYS A 246 -7.20 18.64 4.62
N ASN A 247 -7.29 18.71 3.30
CA ASN A 247 -8.15 19.68 2.61
C ASN A 247 -9.61 19.21 2.64
N PHE A 248 -9.87 17.92 2.46
CA PHE A 248 -11.20 17.33 2.60
C PHE A 248 -11.80 17.63 3.97
N ASP A 249 -11.04 17.41 5.05
CA ASP A 249 -11.46 17.72 6.42
C ASP A 249 -11.71 19.21 6.60
N LYS A 250 -10.82 20.08 6.12
CA LYS A 250 -11.01 21.53 6.19
C LYS A 250 -12.26 22.00 5.44
N PHE A 251 -12.53 21.46 4.25
CA PHE A 251 -13.75 21.80 3.51
C PHE A 251 -15.00 21.34 4.27
N ARG A 252 -14.99 20.11 4.79
CA ARG A 252 -16.07 19.56 5.62
C ARG A 252 -16.33 20.42 6.85
N ASP A 253 -15.26 20.82 7.55
CA ASP A 253 -15.36 21.57 8.79
C ASP A 253 -15.82 23.01 8.53
N VAL A 254 -15.36 23.65 7.45
CA VAL A 254 -15.90 24.96 7.01
C VAL A 254 -17.39 24.85 6.68
N ALA A 255 -17.78 23.85 5.89
CA ALA A 255 -19.17 23.61 5.52
C ALA A 255 -20.05 23.40 6.76
N ARG A 256 -19.60 22.58 7.72
CA ARG A 256 -20.30 22.31 8.98
C ARG A 256 -20.38 23.53 9.89
N ASN A 257 -19.25 24.15 10.18
CA ASN A 257 -19.16 25.23 11.17
C ASN A 257 -19.85 26.50 10.71
N ARG A 258 -19.89 26.75 9.39
CA ARG A 258 -20.57 27.92 8.81
C ARG A 258 -21.94 27.61 8.24
N ASN A 259 -22.36 26.35 8.28
CA ASN A 259 -23.61 25.88 7.68
C ASN A 259 -23.75 26.29 6.21
N VAL A 260 -22.72 25.98 5.40
CA VAL A 260 -22.65 26.30 3.96
C VAL A 260 -22.43 25.05 3.12
N VAL A 261 -22.82 25.10 1.85
CA VAL A 261 -22.47 24.10 0.84
C VAL A 261 -21.20 24.54 0.11
N VAL A 262 -20.24 23.64 -0.03
CA VAL A 262 -18.97 23.89 -0.73
C VAL A 262 -18.80 22.85 -1.82
N ASP A 263 -18.91 23.27 -3.08
CA ASP A 263 -18.62 22.42 -4.23
C ASP A 263 -17.15 22.57 -4.62
N VAL A 264 -16.42 21.45 -4.60
CA VAL A 264 -14.99 21.41 -4.93
C VAL A 264 -14.80 20.55 -6.17
N ARG A 265 -14.16 21.12 -7.19
CA ARG A 265 -13.81 20.37 -8.40
C ARG A 265 -12.68 19.37 -8.08
N PRO A 266 -12.77 18.11 -8.55
CA PRO A 266 -11.66 17.17 -8.52
C PRO A 266 -10.40 17.70 -9.21
N THR A 267 -9.24 17.26 -8.75
CA THR A 267 -7.93 17.53 -9.35
C THR A 267 -7.20 16.23 -9.67
N ASN A 268 -5.97 16.33 -10.16
CA ASN A 268 -5.13 15.18 -10.50
C ASN A 268 -4.84 14.33 -9.24
N PRO A 269 -5.21 13.03 -9.20
CA PRO A 269 -4.91 12.13 -8.09
C PRO A 269 -3.43 11.94 -7.77
N SER A 270 -2.52 12.33 -8.66
CA SER A 270 -1.07 12.28 -8.41
C SER A 270 -0.54 13.51 -7.66
N ALA A 271 -1.33 14.57 -7.49
CA ALA A 271 -0.91 15.80 -6.79
C ALA A 271 -0.88 15.72 -5.24
N PRO A 272 -1.79 14.99 -4.55
CA PRO A 272 -1.84 14.98 -3.09
C PRO A 272 -0.53 14.63 -2.38
N LYS A 273 0.24 13.68 -2.92
CA LYS A 273 1.54 13.30 -2.34
C LYS A 273 2.51 14.49 -2.24
N TRP A 274 2.48 15.40 -3.21
CA TRP A 274 3.34 16.59 -3.23
C TRP A 274 2.86 17.65 -2.27
N LEU A 275 1.54 17.87 -2.22
CA LEU A 275 0.94 18.82 -1.28
C LEU A 275 1.21 18.40 0.18
N ASP A 276 1.17 17.10 0.47
CA ASP A 276 1.53 16.58 1.78
C ASP A 276 3.02 16.71 2.09
N ALA A 277 3.88 16.58 1.08
CA ALA A 277 5.32 16.81 1.17
C ALA A 277 5.70 18.30 1.24
N GLY A 278 4.73 19.21 1.23
CA GLY A 278 4.94 20.65 1.38
C GLY A 278 5.04 21.44 0.06
N ALA A 279 4.75 20.82 -1.08
CA ALA A 279 4.67 21.54 -2.35
C ALA A 279 3.57 22.61 -2.30
N LEU A 280 3.83 23.74 -2.96
CA LEU A 280 2.88 24.84 -3.01
C LEU A 280 1.68 24.51 -3.92
N PRO A 281 0.46 24.95 -3.56
CA PRO A 281 -0.67 24.87 -4.48
C PRO A 281 -0.39 25.76 -5.69
N LYS A 282 -0.80 25.29 -6.88
CA LYS A 282 -0.63 26.03 -8.13
C LYS A 282 -1.26 27.42 -8.03
N PRO A 283 -0.48 28.51 -8.13
CA PRO A 283 -1.01 29.86 -8.06
C PRO A 283 -1.82 30.20 -9.33
N PRO A 284 -2.76 31.15 -9.26
CA PRO A 284 -3.67 31.46 -10.37
C PRO A 284 -2.96 31.97 -11.64
N GLU A 285 -1.76 32.51 -11.48
CA GLU A 285 -0.92 33.10 -12.53
C GLU A 285 -0.20 32.06 -13.39
N ILE A 286 0.12 30.91 -12.79
CA ILE A 286 0.76 29.80 -13.49
C ILE A 286 -0.35 29.05 -14.25
N LYS A 287 -0.20 28.96 -15.58
CA LYS A 287 -1.15 28.22 -16.43
C LYS A 287 -0.68 26.82 -16.78
N ALA A 288 0.62 26.54 -16.61
CA ALA A 288 1.24 25.24 -16.83
C ALA A 288 0.52 24.09 -16.10
N LYS A 289 0.36 22.95 -16.76
CA LYS A 289 -0.39 21.80 -16.24
C LYS A 289 0.51 20.83 -15.49
N THR A 290 -0.10 20.02 -14.61
CA THR A 290 0.63 19.00 -13.87
C THR A 290 1.14 17.89 -14.79
N VAL A 291 2.33 17.37 -14.49
CA VAL A 291 2.95 16.24 -15.18
C VAL A 291 2.13 14.97 -14.93
N ASP A 292 1.84 14.21 -15.99
CA ASP A 292 1.19 12.90 -15.94
C ASP A 292 2.09 11.78 -16.49
N GLY A 293 1.60 10.53 -16.48
CA GLY A 293 2.38 9.38 -16.94
C GLY A 293 2.71 9.39 -18.45
N VAL A 294 1.96 10.12 -19.27
CA VAL A 294 2.26 10.25 -20.71
C VAL A 294 3.38 11.27 -20.90
N ASP A 295 3.44 12.31 -20.07
CA ASP A 295 4.52 13.30 -20.09
C ASP A 295 5.90 12.67 -19.83
N VAL A 296 5.97 11.55 -19.11
CA VAL A 296 7.22 10.79 -18.90
C VAL A 296 7.79 10.26 -20.23
N LEU A 297 6.92 9.81 -21.13
CA LEU A 297 7.30 9.38 -22.47
C LEU A 297 7.77 10.55 -23.35
N LEU A 298 7.51 11.79 -22.91
CA LEU A 298 7.89 13.02 -23.60
C LEU A 298 9.12 13.69 -22.97
N GLY A 299 9.81 13.01 -22.05
CA GLY A 299 11.03 13.50 -21.42
C GLY A 299 10.86 14.13 -20.03
N ALA A 300 9.66 14.09 -19.45
CA ALA A 300 9.50 14.46 -18.04
C ALA A 300 10.06 13.37 -17.11
N ASP A 301 10.58 13.76 -15.95
CA ASP A 301 10.98 12.80 -14.92
C ASP A 301 9.75 12.10 -14.33
N ALA A 302 9.76 10.77 -14.32
CA ALA A 302 8.73 9.95 -13.67
C ALA A 302 8.58 10.26 -12.18
N GLY A 303 9.68 10.65 -11.53
CA GLY A 303 9.74 11.13 -10.16
C GLY A 303 8.87 12.35 -9.92
N ASN A 304 8.60 13.17 -10.94
CA ASN A 304 7.88 14.46 -10.83
C ASN A 304 6.39 14.40 -11.19
N VAL A 305 5.85 13.23 -11.53
CA VAL A 305 4.42 13.06 -11.86
C VAL A 305 3.56 13.61 -10.70
N GLY A 306 2.66 14.54 -11.04
CA GLY A 306 1.81 15.28 -10.09
C GLY A 306 2.24 16.71 -9.78
N LEU A 307 3.49 17.11 -10.09
CA LEU A 307 3.96 18.50 -9.98
C LEU A 307 3.60 19.33 -11.21
N VAL A 308 3.65 20.66 -11.11
CA VAL A 308 3.41 21.57 -12.24
C VAL A 308 4.61 21.56 -13.18
N GLY A 309 4.41 21.12 -14.43
CA GLY A 309 5.50 20.96 -15.39
C GLY A 309 5.51 22.06 -16.45
N TYR A 310 6.69 22.64 -16.67
CA TYR A 310 7.02 23.48 -17.82
C TYR A 310 8.33 22.99 -18.45
N PHE A 311 8.22 22.20 -19.50
CA PHE A 311 9.35 21.61 -20.20
C PHE A 311 9.08 21.55 -21.70
N LYS A 312 10.15 21.52 -22.50
CA LYS A 312 10.04 21.29 -23.94
C LYS A 312 9.83 19.78 -24.16
N PRO A 313 8.66 19.33 -24.65
CA PRO A 313 8.45 17.90 -24.86
C PRO A 313 9.31 17.39 -26.01
N VAL A 314 9.75 16.14 -25.91
CA VAL A 314 10.47 15.42 -26.97
C VAL A 314 9.58 14.27 -27.43
N LEU A 315 9.32 14.18 -28.73
CA LEU A 315 8.56 13.05 -29.27
C LEU A 315 9.49 11.82 -29.31
N PRO A 316 9.12 10.70 -28.67
CA PRO A 316 9.94 9.49 -28.69
C PRO A 316 9.84 8.78 -30.05
N ASP A 317 10.75 7.85 -30.31
CA ASP A 317 10.63 6.96 -31.47
C ASP A 317 9.39 6.06 -31.32
N GLN A 318 8.68 5.81 -32.42
CA GLN A 318 7.45 5.02 -32.38
C GLN A 318 7.68 3.60 -31.82
N GLY A 319 8.86 3.02 -32.04
CA GLY A 319 9.21 1.69 -31.52
C GLY A 319 9.53 1.64 -30.02
N SER A 320 9.74 2.78 -29.36
CA SER A 320 10.06 2.83 -27.93
C SER A 320 8.83 2.99 -27.03
N VAL A 321 7.63 3.03 -27.60
CA VAL A 321 6.37 3.10 -26.86
C VAL A 321 5.45 1.92 -27.23
N PRO A 322 4.57 1.47 -26.31
CA PRO A 322 3.53 0.50 -26.65
C PRO A 322 2.68 0.99 -27.83
N VAL A 323 2.41 0.09 -28.78
CA VAL A 323 1.70 0.43 -30.04
C VAL A 323 0.32 1.03 -29.77
N ASP A 324 -0.37 0.55 -28.75
CA ASP A 324 -1.68 1.02 -28.30
C ASP A 324 -1.64 2.39 -27.58
N ALA A 325 -0.44 2.89 -27.24
CA ALA A 325 -0.25 4.18 -26.58
C ALA A 325 0.18 5.31 -27.52
N TRP A 326 0.62 5.03 -28.76
CA TRP A 326 1.23 6.02 -29.65
C TRP A 326 0.35 7.23 -29.94
N ASP A 327 -0.91 7.03 -30.30
CA ASP A 327 -1.83 8.12 -30.61
C ASP A 327 -2.03 9.07 -29.41
N ARG A 328 -2.06 8.50 -28.20
CA ARG A 328 -2.14 9.27 -26.95
C ARG A 328 -0.87 10.08 -26.71
N VAL A 329 0.29 9.51 -26.99
CA VAL A 329 1.60 10.18 -26.87
C VAL A 329 1.70 11.35 -27.85
N VAL A 330 1.35 11.14 -29.12
CA VAL A 330 1.37 12.19 -30.15
C VAL A 330 0.41 13.33 -29.80
N SER A 331 -0.82 13.00 -29.38
CA SER A 331 -1.79 13.99 -28.92
C SER A 331 -1.25 14.81 -27.75
N ARG A 332 -0.63 14.14 -26.76
CA ARG A 332 -0.04 14.82 -25.61
C ARG A 332 1.17 15.68 -25.98
N PHE A 333 2.03 15.21 -26.90
CA PHE A 333 3.16 15.96 -27.42
C PHE A 333 2.71 17.29 -28.05
N ASN A 334 1.66 17.25 -28.88
CA ASN A 334 1.11 18.45 -29.49
C ASN A 334 0.57 19.43 -28.43
N GLN A 335 -0.17 18.93 -27.44
CA GLN A 335 -0.66 19.75 -26.33
C GLN A 335 0.48 20.42 -25.56
N ARG A 336 1.51 19.66 -25.17
CA ARG A 336 2.67 20.18 -24.43
C ARG A 336 3.51 21.13 -25.28
N SER A 337 3.64 20.87 -26.57
CA SER A 337 4.38 21.75 -27.48
C SER A 337 3.69 23.11 -27.58
N THR A 338 2.37 23.14 -27.77
CA THR A 338 1.61 24.38 -27.78
C THR A 338 1.73 25.11 -26.44
N GLU A 339 1.52 24.40 -25.33
CA GLU A 339 1.63 24.97 -23.97
C GLU A 339 3.02 25.57 -23.70
N PHE A 340 4.10 24.89 -24.12
CA PHE A 340 5.46 25.36 -23.93
C PHE A 340 5.72 26.72 -24.62
N HIS A 341 5.27 26.84 -25.88
CA HIS A 341 5.45 28.07 -26.65
C HIS A 341 4.56 29.21 -26.16
N GLU A 342 3.28 28.93 -25.87
CA GLU A 342 2.33 29.94 -25.37
C GLU A 342 2.74 30.51 -24.01
N LEU A 343 3.33 29.69 -23.15
CA LEU A 343 3.73 30.12 -21.80
C LEU A 343 5.13 30.73 -21.73
N ALA A 344 5.97 30.59 -22.77
CA ALA A 344 7.38 31.00 -22.73
C ALA A 344 7.60 32.45 -22.29
N GLY A 345 6.81 33.39 -22.84
CA GLY A 345 6.92 34.80 -22.48
C GLY A 345 6.47 35.10 -21.04
N ALA A 346 5.49 34.37 -20.51
CA ALA A 346 5.04 34.52 -19.13
C ALA A 346 6.05 33.90 -18.16
N MET A 347 6.53 32.69 -18.44
CA MET A 347 7.52 31.99 -17.61
C MET A 347 8.83 32.76 -17.53
N SER A 348 9.35 33.26 -18.65
CA SER A 348 10.58 34.08 -18.68
C SER A 348 10.44 35.34 -17.82
N ARG A 349 9.26 35.97 -17.85
CA ARG A 349 8.98 37.17 -17.03
C ARG A 349 8.94 36.83 -15.55
N TYR A 350 8.26 35.73 -15.20
CA TYR A 350 8.16 35.29 -13.81
C TYR A 350 9.51 34.92 -13.20
N GLU A 351 10.40 34.29 -13.98
CA GLU A 351 11.78 34.02 -13.57
C GLU A 351 12.59 35.31 -13.39
N ALA A 352 12.48 36.25 -14.34
CA ALA A 352 13.17 37.55 -14.24
C ALA A 352 12.71 38.38 -13.04
N GLU A 353 11.43 38.28 -12.67
CA GLU A 353 10.84 38.91 -11.48
C GLU A 353 11.17 38.16 -10.18
N GLY A 354 11.82 36.98 -10.25
CA GLY A 354 12.15 36.15 -9.08
C GLY A 354 10.92 35.56 -8.39
N ARG A 355 9.79 35.42 -9.09
CA ARG A 355 8.52 34.94 -8.53
C ARG A 355 8.39 33.42 -8.58
N PHE A 356 8.87 32.83 -9.67
CA PHE A 356 8.86 31.40 -9.94
C PHE A 356 10.16 31.03 -10.66
N THR A 357 10.62 29.79 -10.51
CA THR A 357 11.87 29.31 -11.11
C THR A 357 11.66 27.92 -11.65
N VAL A 358 12.04 27.66 -12.90
CA VAL A 358 11.91 26.32 -13.46
C VAL A 358 13.18 25.51 -13.19
N HIS A 359 13.02 24.43 -12.43
CA HIS A 359 14.08 23.46 -12.15
C HIS A 359 13.70 22.11 -12.75
N ASP A 360 14.55 21.59 -13.64
CA ASP A 360 14.35 20.28 -14.30
C ASP A 360 12.95 20.10 -14.90
N GLY A 361 12.44 21.16 -15.50
CA GLY A 361 11.13 21.17 -16.14
C GLY A 361 9.93 21.32 -15.19
N ILE A 362 10.16 21.64 -13.92
CA ILE A 362 9.15 21.85 -12.88
C ILE A 362 9.17 23.29 -12.39
N VAL A 363 7.98 23.89 -12.22
CA VAL A 363 7.78 25.28 -11.78
C VAL A 363 7.77 25.41 -10.26
#